data_AF-A0A3P9AZY6-F1
#
_entry.id   AF-A0A3P9AZY6-F1
#
_cell.length_a   1.000
_cell.length_b   1.000
_cell.length_c   1.000
_cell.angle_alpha   90.00
_cell.angle_beta   90.00
_cell.angle_gamma   90.00
#
_symmetry.space_group_name_H-M   'P 1'
#
loop_
_entity.id
_entity.type
_entity.pdbx_description
1 polymer ?
#
loop_
_entity_poly.entity_id
_entity_poly.type
_entity_poly.pdbx_seq_one_letter_code
_entity_poly.pdbx_strand_id
1 'polypeptide(L)'
;LKCLGLCCVSAFGKAIHALSRVGDELWFDPTVKGLALRSVNSAHSAYACFLFSPLFFQQYNLDSVREQDSGPIKCKLVMKCVLPLFRCSTSIEHSVKRCQISVSTGSDQVIVQFFCRHGRKLHK
;
A
#
# COMPACT_ATOMS: atom_id res chain seq x y z
N LEU A 1 8.91 -6.98 1.69
CA LEU A 1 8.44 -6.95 0.28
C LEU A 1 6.97 -7.38 0.23
N LYS A 2 6.07 -6.60 -0.38
CA LYS A 2 4.65 -6.97 -0.52
C LYS A 2 4.29 -6.98 -2.01
N CYS A 3 4.03 -8.14 -2.59
CA CYS A 3 3.69 -8.29 -4.00
C CYS A 3 2.19 -8.52 -4.16
N LEU A 4 1.51 -7.61 -4.85
CA LEU A 4 0.09 -7.71 -5.21
C LEU A 4 -0.04 -8.36 -6.59
N GLY A 5 -0.89 -9.39 -6.67
CA GLY A 5 -1.33 -9.98 -7.95
C GLY A 5 -2.36 -9.09 -8.66
N LEU A 6 -2.59 -9.35 -9.95
CA LEU A 6 -3.41 -8.51 -10.83
C LEU A 6 -4.80 -8.15 -10.27
N CYS A 7 -5.56 -9.15 -9.82
CA CYS A 7 -6.92 -8.97 -9.28
C CYS A 7 -6.93 -8.20 -7.95
N CYS A 8 -5.83 -8.22 -7.20
CA CYS A 8 -5.71 -7.59 -5.89
C CYS A 8 -5.35 -6.10 -6.00
N VAL A 9 -4.74 -5.65 -7.10
CA VAL A 9 -4.35 -4.24 -7.27
C VAL A 9 -5.58 -3.32 -7.32
N SER A 10 -6.65 -3.72 -8.00
CA SER A 10 -7.87 -2.90 -8.10
C SER A 10 -8.60 -2.79 -6.75
N ALA A 11 -8.72 -3.90 -6.02
CA ALA A 11 -9.28 -3.92 -4.67
C ALA A 11 -8.46 -3.05 -3.69
N PHE A 12 -7.13 -3.15 -3.76
CA PHE A 12 -6.23 -2.34 -2.95
C PHE A 12 -6.36 -0.84 -3.26
N GLY A 13 -6.43 -0.48 -4.55
CA GLY A 13 -6.66 0.90 -4.98
C GLY A 13 -8.01 1.45 -4.49
N LYS A 14 -9.09 0.66 -4.60
CA LYS A 14 -10.43 1.04 -4.10
C LYS A 14 -10.43 1.31 -2.59
N ALA A 15 -9.68 0.53 -1.81
CA ALA A 15 -9.54 0.78 -0.37
C ALA A 15 -8.81 2.10 -0.08
N ILE A 16 -7.76 2.44 -0.83
CA ILE A 16 -7.06 3.73 -0.71
C ILE A 16 -7.99 4.90 -1.03
N HIS A 17 -8.76 4.81 -2.13
CA HIS A 17 -9.78 5.82 -2.47
C HIS A 17 -10.88 5.92 -1.42
N ALA A 18 -11.25 4.81 -0.78
CA ALA A 18 -12.21 4.84 0.31
C ALA A 18 -11.66 5.58 1.54
N LEU A 19 -10.40 5.33 1.90
CA LEU A 19 -9.71 5.97 3.03
C LEU A 19 -9.44 7.45 2.81
N SER A 20 -9.23 7.91 1.57
CA SER A 20 -9.05 9.34 1.29
C SER A 20 -10.29 10.19 1.54
N ARG A 21 -11.46 9.57 1.73
CA ARG A 21 -12.67 10.27 2.17
C ARG A 21 -12.68 10.53 3.68
N VAL A 22 -11.78 9.89 4.42
CA VAL A 22 -11.70 9.97 5.88
C VAL A 22 -10.60 10.95 6.31
N GLY A 23 -9.42 10.87 5.71
CA GLY A 23 -8.31 11.74 6.09
C GLY A 23 -7.25 11.93 5.00
N ASP A 24 -6.42 12.94 5.20
CA ASP A 24 -5.33 13.33 4.29
C ASP A 24 -4.04 12.52 4.51
N GLU A 25 -4.04 11.64 5.51
CA GLU A 25 -2.90 10.83 5.91
C GLU A 25 -3.27 9.35 5.86
N LEU A 26 -2.34 8.54 5.36
CA LEU A 26 -2.47 7.10 5.20
C LEU A 26 -1.34 6.39 5.94
N TRP A 27 -1.67 5.54 6.89
CA TRP A 27 -0.69 4.71 7.58
C TRP A 27 -0.61 3.33 6.91
N PHE A 28 0.61 2.93 6.54
CA PHE A 28 0.99 1.59 6.11
C PHE A 28 1.60 0.83 7.28
N ASP A 29 0.84 -0.11 7.82
CA ASP A 29 1.20 -0.85 9.03
C ASP A 29 1.32 -2.37 8.72
N PRO A 30 2.52 -2.89 8.39
CA PRO A 30 2.77 -4.32 8.26
C PRO A 30 2.66 -5.04 9.61
N THR A 31 1.78 -6.03 9.68
CA THR A 31 1.64 -6.91 10.85
C THR A 31 1.79 -8.38 10.47
N VAL A 32 1.88 -9.26 11.47
CA VAL A 32 1.81 -10.73 11.26
C VAL A 32 0.47 -11.17 10.67
N LYS A 33 -0.61 -10.42 10.92
CA LYS A 33 -1.96 -10.68 10.39
C LYS A 33 -2.18 -10.08 8.99
N GLY A 34 -1.15 -9.46 8.41
CA GLY A 34 -1.20 -8.79 7.10
C GLY A 34 -0.97 -7.29 7.18
N LEU A 35 -1.29 -6.57 6.10
CA LEU A 35 -1.08 -5.12 6.00
C LEU A 35 -2.35 -4.35 6.39
N ALA A 36 -2.26 -3.54 7.43
CA ALA A 36 -3.30 -2.57 7.79
C ALA A 36 -3.05 -1.23 7.08
N LEU A 37 -4.06 -0.76 6.34
CA LEU A 37 -4.15 0.61 5.85
C LEU A 37 -5.10 1.38 6.76
N ARG A 38 -4.63 2.47 7.36
CA ARG A 38 -5.42 3.26 8.30
C ARG A 38 -5.47 4.72 7.87
N SER A 39 -6.54 5.42 8.22
CA SER A 39 -6.65 6.87 8.09
C SER A 39 -7.48 7.43 9.25
N VAL A 40 -7.18 8.65 9.64
CA VAL A 40 -7.92 9.43 10.63
C VAL A 40 -8.12 10.83 10.07
N ASN A 41 -9.27 11.44 10.35
CA ASN A 41 -9.49 12.84 9.99
C ASN A 41 -8.66 13.80 10.86
N SER A 42 -8.52 15.05 10.41
CA SER A 42 -7.74 16.10 11.12
C SER A 42 -8.26 16.41 12.52
N ALA A 43 -9.56 16.23 12.76
CA ALA A 43 -10.19 16.41 14.07
C ALA A 43 -10.02 15.20 15.01
N HIS A 44 -9.36 14.12 14.57
CA HIS A 44 -9.21 12.87 15.32
C HIS A 44 -10.53 12.23 15.80
N SER A 45 -11.65 12.54 15.14
CA SER A 45 -12.99 12.09 15.48
C SER A 45 -13.54 10.98 14.58
N ALA A 46 -12.87 10.70 13.45
CA ALA A 46 -13.25 9.64 12.53
C ALA A 46 -12.01 8.81 12.15
N TYR A 47 -12.12 7.49 12.26
CA TYR A 47 -11.07 6.52 11.95
C TYR A 47 -11.59 5.45 10.98
N ALA A 48 -10.75 5.07 10.03
CA ALA A 48 -11.05 3.95 9.13
C ALA A 48 -9.82 3.06 8.92
N CYS A 49 -10.07 1.77 8.73
CA CYS A 49 -9.02 0.77 8.60
C CYS A 49 -9.44 -0.36 7.65
N PHE A 50 -8.56 -0.71 6.71
CA PHE A 50 -8.63 -1.94 5.92
C PHE A 50 -7.47 -2.86 6.28
N LEU A 51 -7.77 -4.12 6.59
CA LEU A 51 -6.74 -5.14 6.82
C LEU A 51 -6.71 -6.12 5.66
N PHE A 52 -5.57 -6.18 4.97
CA PHE A 52 -5.31 -7.15 3.92
C PHE A 52 -4.52 -8.33 4.49
N SER A 53 -5.15 -9.51 4.54
CA SER A 53 -4.51 -10.77 4.96
C SER A 53 -3.23 -11.05 4.14
N PRO A 54 -2.23 -11.76 4.67
CA PRO A 54 -1.05 -12.18 3.89
C PRO A 54 -1.42 -12.91 2.60
N LEU A 55 -2.53 -13.67 2.60
CA LEU A 55 -3.04 -14.40 1.44
C LEU A 55 -3.56 -13.49 0.31
N PHE A 56 -3.82 -12.20 0.60
CA PHE A 56 -4.15 -11.21 -0.42
C PHE A 56 -2.95 -10.88 -1.33
N PHE A 57 -1.74 -11.16 -0.85
CA PHE A 57 -0.50 -10.87 -1.56
C PHE A 57 0.06 -12.16 -2.18
N GLN A 58 0.64 -12.05 -3.37
CA GLN A 58 1.46 -13.12 -3.95
C GLN A 58 2.69 -13.41 -3.08
N GLN A 59 3.25 -12.37 -2.46
CA GLN A 59 4.35 -12.49 -1.50
C GLN A 59 4.17 -11.43 -0.41
N TYR A 60 4.28 -11.85 0.85
CA TYR A 60 4.18 -10.97 2.01
C TYR A 60 5.34 -11.28 2.96
N ASN A 61 6.42 -10.51 2.85
CA ASN A 61 7.60 -10.68 3.70
C ASN A 61 7.63 -9.61 4.78
N LEU A 62 7.68 -10.07 6.03
CA LEU A 62 7.76 -9.24 7.23
C LEU A 62 9.21 -9.10 7.75
N ASP A 63 10.19 -9.71 7.09
CA ASP A 63 11.55 -9.84 7.63
C ASP A 63 12.26 -8.50 7.90
N SER A 64 11.89 -7.43 7.18
CA SER A 64 12.38 -6.07 7.46
C SER A 64 11.81 -5.45 8.75
N VAL A 65 10.78 -6.05 9.36
CA VAL A 65 10.13 -5.61 10.62
C VAL A 65 10.68 -6.36 11.83
N ARG A 66 11.34 -7.50 11.62
CA ARG A 66 11.83 -8.39 12.71
C ARG A 66 13.22 -8.00 13.23
N GLU A 67 13.98 -7.23 12.46
CA GLU A 67 15.37 -6.86 12.76
C GLU A 67 15.52 -5.67 13.75
N GLN A 68 14.43 -5.04 14.19
CA GLN A 68 14.53 -4.03 15.25
C GLN A 68 13.58 -4.31 16.40
N ASP A 69 14.16 -4.32 17.60
CA ASP A 69 13.57 -4.25 18.93
C ASP A 69 12.81 -2.92 19.18
N SER A 70 12.35 -2.23 18.13
CA SER A 70 11.85 -0.85 18.12
C SER A 70 10.44 -0.73 17.54
N GLY A 71 9.54 -1.63 17.94
CA GLY A 71 8.09 -1.48 17.68
C GLY A 71 7.66 -1.61 16.21
N PRO A 72 6.34 -1.57 15.94
CA PRO A 72 5.82 -1.76 14.59
C PRO A 72 6.21 -0.60 13.68
N ILE A 73 6.76 -0.91 12.49
CA ILE A 73 7.04 0.07 11.44
C ILE A 73 5.73 0.77 11.05
N LYS A 74 5.58 2.03 11.46
CA LYS A 74 4.42 2.86 11.10
C LYS A 74 4.83 3.84 10.01
N CYS A 75 4.67 3.44 8.74
CA CYS A 75 4.91 4.35 7.63
C CYS A 75 3.72 5.26 7.42
N LYS A 76 3.93 6.56 7.56
CA LYS A 76 2.90 7.58 7.35
C LYS A 76 3.11 8.24 5.99
N LEU A 77 2.09 8.17 5.14
CA LEU A 77 2.11 8.74 3.80
C LEU A 77 1.07 9.82 3.67
N VAL A 78 1.39 10.82 2.86
CA VAL A 78 0.47 11.89 2.50
C VAL A 78 -0.48 11.37 1.40
N MET A 79 -1.79 11.36 1.65
CA MET A 79 -2.80 10.73 0.80
C MET A 79 -2.81 11.27 -0.64
N LYS A 80 -2.62 12.59 -0.81
CA LYS A 80 -2.51 13.24 -2.13
C LYS A 80 -1.37 12.69 -2.99
N CYS A 81 -0.31 12.15 -2.39
CA CYS A 81 0.81 11.52 -3.12
C CYS A 81 0.47 10.08 -3.53
N VAL A 82 -0.38 9.39 -2.76
CA VAL A 82 -0.72 7.97 -2.97
C VAL A 82 -1.87 7.80 -3.96
N LEU A 83 -2.90 8.64 -3.89
CA LEU A 83 -4.08 8.53 -4.75
C LEU A 83 -3.78 8.47 -6.25
N PRO A 84 -2.86 9.29 -6.82
CA PRO A 84 -2.54 9.24 -8.25
C PRO A 84 -1.94 7.90 -8.69
N LEU A 85 -1.30 7.13 -7.79
CA LEU A 85 -0.74 5.81 -8.08
C LEU A 85 -1.83 4.79 -8.38
N PHE A 86 -3.02 4.97 -7.79
CA PHE A 86 -4.15 4.05 -7.89
C PHE A 86 -5.37 4.67 -8.60
N ARG A 87 -5.18 5.76 -9.36
CA ARG A 87 -6.27 6.52 -10.01
C ARG A 87 -6.84 5.89 -11.28
N CYS A 88 -6.12 4.97 -11.94
CA CYS A 88 -6.51 4.44 -13.25
C CYS A 88 -6.92 2.98 -13.21
N SER A 89 -8.18 2.68 -12.84
CA SER A 89 -8.70 1.30 -12.77
C SER A 89 -8.58 0.56 -14.11
N THR A 90 -8.91 1.21 -15.24
CA THR A 90 -8.90 0.58 -16.57
C THR A 90 -7.49 0.32 -17.12
N SER A 91 -6.58 1.30 -17.03
CA SER A 91 -5.20 1.11 -17.51
C SER A 91 -4.40 0.16 -16.59
N ILE A 92 -4.65 0.18 -15.27
CA ILE A 92 -4.04 -0.77 -14.32
C ILE A 92 -4.56 -2.19 -14.56
N GLU A 93 -5.86 -2.38 -14.74
CA GLU A 93 -6.46 -3.72 -14.98
C GLU A 93 -5.95 -4.37 -16.27
N HIS A 94 -5.78 -3.59 -17.34
CA HIS A 94 -5.34 -4.12 -18.63
C HIS A 94 -3.80 -4.16 -18.79
N SER A 95 -3.07 -3.25 -18.15
CA SER A 95 -1.64 -3.09 -18.40
C SER A 95 -0.75 -3.63 -17.29
N VAL A 96 -1.16 -3.59 -16.02
CA VAL A 96 -0.33 -4.11 -14.92
C VAL A 96 -0.41 -5.64 -14.93
N LYS A 97 0.65 -6.31 -14.49
CA LYS A 97 0.74 -7.76 -14.26
C LYS A 97 0.95 -8.04 -12.78
N ARG A 98 1.74 -7.18 -12.12
CA ARG A 98 2.09 -7.25 -10.71
C ARG A 98 2.36 -5.85 -10.17
N CYS A 99 2.00 -5.58 -8.92
CA CYS A 99 2.44 -4.40 -8.19
C CYS A 99 3.30 -4.84 -7.00
N GLN A 100 4.43 -4.16 -6.76
CA GLN A 100 5.32 -4.43 -5.65
C GLN A 100 5.41 -3.20 -4.77
N ILE A 101 5.15 -3.37 -3.47
CA ILE A 101 5.26 -2.34 -2.47
C ILE A 101 6.39 -2.73 -1.52
N SER A 102 7.39 -1.86 -1.42
CA SER A 102 8.51 -2.01 -0.50
C SER A 102 8.64 -0.79 0.38
N VAL A 103 8.88 -1.01 1.65
CA VAL A 103 9.17 0.01 2.64
C VAL A 103 10.66 -0.12 2.95
N SER A 104 11.43 0.93 2.75
CA SER A 104 12.85 0.95 3.11
C SER A 104 12.99 1.46 4.54
N THR A 105 13.60 0.65 5.41
CA THR A 105 13.85 0.98 6.82
C THR A 105 14.92 2.05 7.02
N GLY A 106 15.75 2.32 6.00
CA GLY A 106 16.85 3.29 6.07
C GLY A 106 16.59 4.63 5.41
N SER A 107 15.39 4.88 4.84
CA SER A 107 15.18 6.08 4.01
C SER A 107 13.78 6.69 4.05
N ASP A 108 12.92 6.32 5.01
CA ASP A 108 11.53 6.81 5.17
C ASP A 108 10.69 6.79 3.88
N GLN A 109 11.07 5.93 2.93
CA GLN A 109 10.51 5.87 1.59
C GLN A 109 9.71 4.60 1.39
N VAL A 110 8.51 4.79 0.83
CA VAL A 110 7.67 3.71 0.32
C VAL A 110 7.78 3.72 -1.20
N ILE A 111 8.27 2.63 -1.76
CA ILE A 111 8.42 2.44 -3.20
C ILE A 111 7.26 1.59 -3.68
N VAL A 112 6.51 2.09 -4.66
CA VAL A 112 5.42 1.39 -5.34
C VAL A 112 5.83 1.16 -6.79
N GLN A 113 6.05 -0.09 -7.18
CA GLN A 113 6.51 -0.45 -8.51
C GLN A 113 5.45 -1.24 -9.27
N PHE A 114 5.07 -0.75 -10.45
CA PHE A 114 4.12 -1.41 -11.34
C PHE A 114 4.87 -2.14 -12.45
N PHE A 115 4.63 -3.46 -12.56
CA PHE A 115 5.16 -4.28 -13.64
C PHE A 115 4.10 -4.46 -14.71
N CYS A 116 4.27 -3.86 -15.88
CA CYS A 116 3.27 -3.88 -16.95
C CYS A 116 3.53 -4.99 -17.99
N ARG A 117 2.46 -5.49 -18.64
CA ARG A 117 2.46 -6.59 -19.62
C ARG A 117 3.40 -6.35 -20.81
N HIS A 118 3.55 -5.10 -21.24
CA HIS A 118 4.36 -4.73 -22.41
C HIS A 118 5.78 -4.24 -22.05
N GLY A 119 6.36 -4.72 -20.94
CA GLY A 119 7.75 -4.44 -20.57
C GLY A 119 8.04 -3.02 -20.08
N ARG A 120 7.05 -2.11 -20.06
CA ARG A 120 7.24 -0.76 -19.48
C ARG A 120 7.22 -0.83 -17.96
N LYS A 121 8.36 -0.59 -17.31
CA LYS A 121 8.42 -0.33 -15.87
C LYS A 121 7.93 1.11 -15.64
N LEU A 122 6.77 1.29 -15.01
CA LEU A 122 6.39 2.59 -14.48
C LEU A 122 6.94 2.70 -13.06
N HIS A 123 7.93 3.58 -12.89
CA HIS A 123 8.33 4.11 -11.60
C HIS A 123 7.45 5.34 -11.33
N LYS A 124 6.65 5.30 -10.28
CA LYS A 124 5.84 6.43 -9.82
C LYS A 124 5.95 6.58 -8.31
#